data_AF-A0A7K0V7J7-F1
#
_entry.id   AF-A0A7K0V7J7-F1
#
_cell.length_a   1.000
_cell.length_b   1.000
_cell.length_c   1.000
_cell.angle_alpha   90.00
_cell.angle_beta   90.00
_cell.angle_gamma   90.00
#
_symmetry.space_group_name_H-M   'P 1'
#
loop_
_entity.id
_entity.type
_entity.pdbx_description
1 polymer ?
#
loop_
_entity_poly.entity_id
_entity_poly.type
_entity_poly.pdbx_seq_one_letter_code
_entity_poly.pdbx_strand_id
1 'polypeptide(L)'
;KPGTRVFVEGPYGAFTAGRASRPHVVLVGGGVGITPIRAIMEEFGDGVQMDVIYRASREEDLVLRQELDYLAAQSNGSTRVHYLIGSRKEHPMDARTLTNLVPRFADSDIYICGPGPLVEAVRNAARDCGVPKNRFHDEAFAFHSD
;
A
#
# COMPACT_ATOMS: atom_id res chain seq x y z
N LYS A 1 25.81 12.07 -0.83
CA LYS A 1 26.82 12.17 -1.92
C LYS A 1 27.26 10.75 -2.25
N PRO A 2 27.49 10.38 -3.52
CA PRO A 2 28.13 9.10 -3.84
C PRO A 2 29.42 8.94 -3.03
N GLY A 3 29.62 7.79 -2.37
CA GLY A 3 30.77 7.52 -1.48
C GLY A 3 30.57 7.89 -0.01
N THR A 4 29.41 8.43 0.38
CA THR A 4 29.07 8.60 1.80
C THR A 4 28.81 7.23 2.43
N ARG A 5 29.61 6.87 3.45
CA ARG A 5 29.35 5.68 4.27
C ARG A 5 28.06 5.89 5.06
N VAL A 6 27.13 4.96 4.90
CA VAL A 6 25.89 4.91 5.68
C VAL A 6 25.87 3.60 6.47
N PHE A 7 25.41 3.67 7.71
CA PHE A 7 25.03 2.47 8.44
C PHE A 7 23.61 2.12 8.04
N VAL A 8 23.44 0.94 7.47
CA VAL A 8 22.14 0.39 7.09
C VAL A 8 21.87 -0.74 8.07
N GLU A 9 20.76 -0.63 8.81
CA GLU A 9 20.28 -1.69 9.69
C GLU A 9 18.86 -2.08 9.25
N GLY A 10 18.62 -3.37 9.07
CA GLY A 10 17.34 -3.92 8.60
C GLY A 10 17.49 -5.20 7.78
N PRO A 11 16.36 -5.77 7.30
CA PRO A 11 15.00 -5.28 7.51
C PRO A 11 14.43 -5.70 8.88
N TYR A 12 13.96 -4.72 9.66
CA TYR A 12 13.06 -4.98 10.79
C TYR A 12 11.66 -4.58 10.33
N GLY A 13 10.73 -5.53 10.16
CA GLY A 13 9.39 -5.12 9.74
C GLY A 13 8.38 -6.24 9.59
N ALA A 14 7.20 -6.01 10.17
CA ALA A 14 5.96 -6.76 9.98
C ALA A 14 5.38 -6.67 8.54
N PHE A 15 6.16 -6.15 7.59
CA PHE A 15 5.75 -5.64 6.29
C PHE A 15 6.50 -6.37 5.17
N THR A 16 6.45 -7.70 5.20
CA THR A 16 7.07 -8.60 4.20
C THR A 16 6.00 -9.48 3.59
N ALA A 17 6.17 -9.88 2.32
CA ALA A 17 5.22 -10.76 1.63
C ALA A 17 4.98 -12.09 2.37
N GLY A 18 5.97 -12.56 3.14
CA GLY A 18 5.91 -13.80 3.91
C GLY A 18 4.83 -13.86 5.01
N ARG A 19 4.14 -12.74 5.30
CA ARG A 19 2.99 -12.72 6.22
C ARG A 19 1.64 -12.85 5.55
N ALA A 20 1.56 -12.77 4.22
CA ALA A 20 0.30 -12.94 3.53
C ALA A 20 -0.25 -14.35 3.77
N SER A 21 -1.47 -14.39 4.28
CA SER A 21 -2.25 -15.58 4.56
C SER A 21 -3.30 -15.86 3.47
N ARG A 22 -3.49 -14.92 2.54
CA ARG A 22 -4.50 -14.94 1.49
C ARG A 22 -3.86 -14.88 0.10
N PRO A 23 -4.54 -15.44 -0.91
CA PRO A 23 -4.11 -15.33 -2.32
C PRO A 23 -4.38 -13.93 -2.91
N HIS A 24 -4.96 -13.01 -2.13
CA HIS A 24 -5.24 -11.64 -2.54
C HIS A 24 -4.70 -10.66 -1.51
N VAL A 25 -3.95 -9.66 -1.97
CA VAL A 25 -3.36 -8.62 -1.14
C VAL A 25 -3.79 -7.23 -1.62
N VAL A 26 -3.97 -6.32 -0.68
CA VAL A 26 -4.24 -4.90 -0.95
C VAL A 26 -3.09 -4.09 -0.38
N LEU A 27 -2.39 -3.37 -1.25
CA LEU A 27 -1.28 -2.50 -0.88
C LEU A 27 -1.76 -1.04 -0.96
N VAL A 28 -1.64 -0.27 0.11
CA VAL A 28 -2.06 1.13 0.14
C VAL A 28 -0.88 2.04 0.41
N GLY A 29 -0.56 2.90 -0.56
CA GLY A 29 0.53 3.87 -0.47
C GLY A 29 0.01 5.31 -0.45
N GLY A 30 0.65 6.18 0.33
CA GLY A 30 0.44 7.63 0.25
C GLY A 30 1.71 8.41 0.54
N GLY A 31 2.00 9.44 -0.27
CA GLY A 31 3.26 10.20 -0.17
C GLY A 31 4.49 9.29 -0.31
N VAL A 32 5.51 9.48 0.54
CA VAL A 32 6.74 8.66 0.54
C VAL A 32 6.49 7.18 0.88
N GLY A 33 5.35 6.88 1.50
CA GLY A 33 4.92 5.51 1.80
C GLY A 33 4.76 4.63 0.56
N ILE A 34 4.76 5.20 -0.65
CA ILE A 34 4.82 4.39 -1.88
C ILE A 34 6.14 3.61 -2.03
N THR A 35 7.23 4.06 -1.41
CA THR A 35 8.55 3.40 -1.53
C THR A 35 8.54 1.98 -0.95
N PRO A 36 8.09 1.73 0.30
CA PRO A 36 7.94 0.36 0.80
C PRO A 36 6.86 -0.42 0.06
N ILE A 37 5.78 0.22 -0.43
CA ILE A 37 4.80 -0.44 -1.29
C ILE A 37 5.44 -0.96 -2.58
N ARG A 38 6.27 -0.15 -3.25
CA ARG A 38 7.02 -0.58 -4.44
C ARG A 38 7.96 -1.74 -4.13
N ALA A 39 8.60 -1.75 -2.97
CA ALA A 39 9.48 -2.84 -2.56
C ALA A 39 8.71 -4.15 -2.31
N ILE A 40 7.60 -4.11 -1.56
CA ILE A 40 6.82 -5.31 -1.23
C ILE A 40 6.13 -5.92 -2.47
N MET A 41 5.82 -5.12 -3.50
CA MET A 41 5.29 -5.63 -4.77
C MET A 41 6.21 -6.67 -5.42
N GLU A 42 7.53 -6.51 -5.31
CA GLU A 42 8.51 -7.45 -5.89
C GLU A 42 8.71 -8.71 -5.03
N GLU A 43 8.29 -8.68 -3.76
CA GLU A 43 8.41 -9.83 -2.86
C GLU A 43 7.30 -10.86 -3.07
N PHE A 44 6.16 -10.46 -3.63
CA PHE A 44 5.06 -11.38 -3.91
C PHE A 44 5.36 -12.23 -5.16
N GLY A 45 5.36 -13.54 -4.97
CA GLY A 45 5.57 -14.51 -6.04
C GLY A 45 4.33 -14.73 -6.92
N ASP A 46 4.53 -15.55 -7.95
CA ASP A 46 3.46 -15.94 -8.89
C ASP A 46 2.24 -16.53 -8.16
N GLY A 47 1.04 -16.14 -8.60
CA GLY A 47 -0.24 -16.64 -8.07
C GLY A 47 -0.91 -15.75 -7.02
N VAL A 48 -0.23 -14.71 -6.52
CA VAL A 48 -0.84 -13.68 -5.68
C VAL A 48 -1.55 -12.65 -6.56
N GLN A 49 -2.80 -12.34 -6.24
CA GLN A 49 -3.54 -11.23 -6.83
C GLN A 49 -3.34 -9.97 -5.99
N MET A 50 -3.07 -8.84 -6.63
CA MET A 50 -2.68 -7.62 -5.94
C MET A 50 -3.44 -6.40 -6.46
N ASP A 51 -4.07 -5.67 -5.54
CA ASP A 51 -4.58 -4.33 -5.79
C ASP A 51 -3.73 -3.30 -5.05
N VAL A 52 -3.04 -2.44 -5.79
CA VAL A 52 -2.23 -1.35 -5.26
C VAL A 52 -3.04 -0.06 -5.33
N ILE A 53 -3.31 0.57 -4.20
CA ILE A 53 -4.03 1.84 -4.12
C ILE A 53 -3.03 2.94 -3.76
N TYR A 54 -2.77 3.86 -4.69
CA TYR A 54 -1.85 4.98 -4.46
C TYR A 54 -2.63 6.30 -4.35
N ARG A 55 -2.64 6.88 -3.15
CA ARG A 55 -3.22 8.20 -2.87
C ARG A 55 -2.21 9.32 -3.07
N ALA A 56 -2.59 10.28 -3.91
CA ALA A 56 -1.87 11.54 -4.13
C ALA A 56 -2.83 12.73 -4.17
N SER A 57 -2.34 13.93 -3.85
CA SER A 57 -3.15 15.15 -3.97
C SER A 57 -3.16 15.65 -5.42
N ARG A 58 -2.01 15.56 -6.09
CA ARG A 58 -1.80 16.00 -7.48
C ARG A 58 -1.08 14.89 -8.27
N GLU A 59 -1.22 14.92 -9.58
CA GLU A 59 -0.58 13.91 -10.45
C GLU A 59 0.94 13.94 -10.36
N GLU A 60 1.53 15.13 -10.19
CA GLU A 60 2.96 15.32 -9.96
C GLU A 60 3.49 14.73 -8.65
N ASP A 61 2.62 14.41 -7.69
CA ASP A 61 3.01 13.78 -6.42
C ASP A 61 3.18 12.25 -6.54
N LEU A 62 2.84 11.67 -7.70
CA LEU A 62 2.96 10.23 -7.98
C LEU A 62 4.41 9.84 -8.31
N VAL A 63 5.27 9.89 -7.29
CA VAL A 63 6.63 9.37 -7.40
C VAL A 63 6.60 7.84 -7.61
N LEU A 64 7.56 7.32 -8.36
CA LEU A 64 7.64 5.89 -8.73
C LEU A 64 6.50 5.35 -9.61
N ARG A 65 5.65 6.20 -10.19
CA ARG A 65 4.54 5.76 -11.05
C ARG A 65 4.98 4.82 -12.18
N GLN A 66 6.08 5.16 -12.86
CA GLN A 66 6.57 4.38 -13.99
C GLN A 66 7.01 2.97 -13.55
N GLU A 67 7.59 2.86 -12.37
CA GLU A 67 8.01 1.62 -11.76
C GLU A 67 6.82 0.75 -11.34
N LEU A 68 5.77 1.35 -10.75
CA LEU A 68 4.54 0.64 -10.42
C LEU A 68 3.82 0.14 -11.67
N ASP A 69 3.71 0.98 -12.70
CA ASP A 69 3.12 0.62 -13.99
C ASP A 69 3.91 -0.51 -14.67
N TYR A 70 5.25 -0.46 -14.60
CA TYR A 70 6.12 -1.52 -15.10
C TYR A 70 5.89 -2.84 -14.38
N LEU A 71 5.89 -2.85 -13.03
CA LEU A 71 5.65 -4.06 -12.24
C LEU A 71 4.26 -4.64 -12.51
N ALA A 72 3.24 -3.79 -12.63
CA ALA A 72 1.91 -4.22 -12.99
C ALA A 72 1.86 -4.86 -14.38
N ALA A 73 2.55 -4.28 -15.37
CA ALA A 73 2.63 -4.84 -16.72
C ALA A 73 3.37 -6.20 -16.76
N GLN A 74 4.38 -6.42 -15.91
CA GLN A 74 5.10 -7.69 -15.81
C GLN A 74 4.32 -8.78 -15.05
N SER A 75 3.24 -8.43 -14.36
CA SER A 75 2.49 -9.34 -13.49
C SER A 75 1.59 -10.35 -14.20
N ASN A 76 1.56 -10.38 -15.53
CA ASN A 76 0.61 -11.18 -16.32
C ASN A 76 -0.86 -10.98 -15.91
N GLY A 77 -1.21 -9.76 -15.46
CA GLY A 77 -2.56 -9.39 -15.05
C GLY A 77 -2.91 -9.70 -13.59
N SER A 78 -1.98 -10.21 -12.78
CA SER A 78 -2.21 -10.45 -11.36
C SER A 78 -2.19 -9.18 -10.50
N THR A 79 -1.60 -8.09 -11.02
CA THR A 79 -1.47 -6.81 -10.31
C THR A 79 -2.28 -5.71 -11.01
N ARG A 80 -3.02 -4.94 -10.22
CA ARG A 80 -3.73 -3.74 -10.65
C ARG A 80 -3.31 -2.55 -9.79
N VAL A 81 -3.03 -1.42 -10.42
CA VAL A 81 -2.70 -0.17 -9.72
C VAL A 81 -3.84 0.83 -9.89
N HIS A 82 -4.29 1.40 -8.77
CA HIS A 82 -5.35 2.39 -8.67
C HIS A 82 -4.75 3.71 -8.20
N TYR A 83 -4.61 4.65 -9.13
CA TYR A 83 -4.17 6.01 -8.82
C TYR A 83 -5.38 6.86 -8.40
N LEU A 84 -5.45 7.20 -7.13
CA LEU A 84 -6.50 8.03 -6.55
C LEU A 84 -5.93 9.44 -6.33
N ILE A 85 -6.11 10.32 -7.31
CA ILE A 85 -5.55 11.67 -7.34
C ILE A 85 -6.64 12.67 -6.99
N GLY A 86 -6.41 13.45 -5.92
CA GLY A 86 -7.34 14.48 -5.49
C GLY A 86 -7.55 14.49 -3.97
N SER A 87 -8.52 15.27 -3.51
CA SER A 87 -8.78 15.47 -2.09
C SER A 87 -9.35 14.22 -1.40
N ARG A 88 -9.30 14.20 -0.06
CA ARG A 88 -9.94 13.14 0.74
C ARG A 88 -11.47 13.14 0.65
N LYS A 89 -12.07 14.22 0.14
CA LYS A 89 -13.51 14.31 -0.12
C LYS A 89 -13.89 13.61 -1.41
N GLU A 90 -13.03 13.71 -2.43
CA GLU A 90 -13.22 13.06 -3.73
C GLU A 90 -12.90 11.56 -3.66
N HIS A 91 -11.84 11.21 -2.93
CA HIS A 91 -11.40 9.83 -2.70
C HIS A 91 -11.36 9.52 -1.20
N PRO A 92 -12.52 9.34 -0.55
CA PRO A 92 -12.59 8.83 0.81
C PRO A 92 -12.07 7.39 0.85
N MET A 93 -11.45 7.02 1.96
CA MET A 93 -10.90 5.67 2.18
C MET A 93 -11.75 4.91 3.20
N ASP A 94 -13.08 5.01 3.06
CA ASP A 94 -14.05 4.31 3.90
C ASP A 94 -14.35 2.90 3.35
N ALA A 95 -15.04 2.08 4.15
CA ALA A 95 -15.38 0.70 3.80
C ALA A 95 -16.07 0.61 2.44
N ARG A 96 -17.09 1.45 2.20
CA ARG A 96 -17.87 1.44 0.95
C ARG A 96 -16.98 1.72 -0.26
N THR A 97 -16.12 2.74 -0.16
CA THR A 97 -15.27 3.15 -1.29
C THR A 97 -14.23 2.09 -1.59
N LEU A 98 -13.60 1.52 -0.55
CA LEU A 98 -12.61 0.45 -0.73
C LEU A 98 -13.23 -0.83 -1.26
N THR A 99 -14.43 -1.23 -0.82
CA THR A 99 -15.11 -2.41 -1.37
C THR A 99 -15.61 -2.20 -2.80
N ASN A 100 -15.97 -0.96 -3.17
CA ASN A 100 -16.35 -0.66 -4.55
C ASN A 100 -15.14 -0.68 -5.50
N LEU A 101 -13.99 -0.18 -5.03
CA LEU A 101 -12.75 -0.18 -5.80
C LEU A 101 -12.14 -1.59 -5.89
N VAL A 102 -12.16 -2.32 -4.76
CA VAL A 102 -11.60 -3.65 -4.59
C VAL A 102 -12.67 -4.55 -3.96
N PRO A 103 -13.49 -5.26 -4.76
CA PRO A 103 -14.56 -6.11 -4.23
C PRO A 103 -14.11 -7.19 -3.23
N ARG A 104 -12.83 -7.61 -3.31
CA ARG A 104 -12.22 -8.59 -2.40
C ARG A 104 -11.56 -8.00 -1.15
N PHE A 105 -11.71 -6.70 -0.90
CA PHE A 105 -11.01 -5.98 0.18
C PHE A 105 -11.13 -6.70 1.54
N ALA A 106 -12.34 -7.12 1.92
CA ALA A 106 -12.58 -7.81 3.20
C ALA A 106 -11.92 -9.21 3.31
N ASP A 107 -11.57 -9.83 2.19
CA ASP A 107 -10.94 -11.14 2.10
C ASP A 107 -9.42 -11.06 1.86
N SER A 108 -8.83 -9.87 1.91
CA SER A 108 -7.42 -9.63 1.60
C SER A 108 -6.55 -9.55 2.85
N ASP A 109 -5.23 -9.74 2.68
CA ASP A 109 -4.25 -9.12 3.58
C ASP A 109 -4.00 -7.68 3.13
N ILE A 110 -4.03 -6.74 4.07
CA ILE A 110 -3.94 -5.30 3.82
C ILE A 110 -2.60 -4.81 4.35
N TYR A 111 -1.80 -4.24 3.47
CA TYR A 111 -0.54 -3.57 3.79
C TYR A 111 -0.72 -2.08 3.51
N ILE A 112 -0.37 -1.23 4.47
CA ILE A 112 -0.51 0.22 4.32
C ILE A 112 0.71 0.96 4.83
N CYS A 113 1.15 1.93 4.03
CA CYS A 113 2.18 2.87 4.41
C CYS A 113 1.86 4.28 3.89
N GLY A 114 1.83 5.26 4.80
CA GLY A 114 1.54 6.64 4.45
C GLY A 114 1.22 7.51 5.68
N PRO A 115 0.69 8.72 5.47
CA PRO A 115 0.37 9.65 6.56
C PRO A 115 -0.64 9.05 7.53
N GLY A 116 -0.51 9.34 8.83
CA GLY A 116 -1.40 8.83 9.89
C GLY A 116 -2.90 8.88 9.57
N PRO A 117 -3.44 10.00 9.04
CA PRO A 117 -4.86 10.06 8.67
C PRO A 117 -5.28 9.07 7.57
N LEU A 118 -4.38 8.72 6.64
CA LEU A 118 -4.63 7.69 5.63
C LEU A 118 -4.65 6.30 6.27
N VAL A 119 -3.65 6.01 7.13
CA VAL A 119 -3.55 4.74 7.87
C VAL A 119 -4.82 4.50 8.69
N GLU A 120 -5.24 5.50 9.46
CA GLU A 120 -6.43 5.38 10.31
C GLU A 120 -7.73 5.25 9.52
N ALA A 121 -7.86 5.94 8.38
CA ALA A 121 -9.03 5.78 7.52
C ALA A 121 -9.17 4.34 7.01
N VAL A 122 -8.08 3.76 6.48
CA VAL A 122 -8.08 2.39 5.97
C VAL A 122 -8.20 1.37 7.10
N ARG A 123 -7.62 1.63 8.28
CA ARG A 123 -7.81 0.78 9.47
C ARG A 123 -9.26 0.72 9.91
N ASN A 124 -9.95 1.86 9.94
CA ASN A 124 -11.38 1.91 10.25
C ASN A 124 -12.19 1.17 9.19
N ALA A 125 -11.92 1.40 7.91
CA ALA A 125 -12.57 0.68 6.82
C ALA A 125 -12.38 -0.84 6.91
N ALA A 126 -11.15 -1.30 7.18
CA ALA A 126 -10.84 -2.72 7.37
C ALA A 126 -11.64 -3.30 8.54
N ARG A 127 -11.72 -2.60 9.68
CA ARG A 127 -12.53 -3.01 10.83
C ARG A 127 -14.01 -3.10 10.47
N ASP A 128 -14.54 -2.09 9.79
CA ASP A 128 -15.96 -2.01 9.43
C ASP A 128 -16.34 -3.09 8.39
N CYS A 129 -15.39 -3.51 7.54
CA CYS A 129 -15.51 -4.66 6.66
C CYS A 129 -15.31 -6.02 7.35
N GLY A 130 -14.96 -6.03 8.64
CA GLY A 130 -14.71 -7.27 9.41
C GLY A 130 -13.37 -7.94 9.13
N VAL A 131 -12.38 -7.21 8.61
CA VAL A 131 -11.01 -7.73 8.41
C VAL A 131 -10.38 -8.04 9.78
N PRO A 132 -9.96 -9.30 10.04
CA PRO A 132 -9.20 -9.69 11.21
C PRO A 132 -7.94 -8.85 11.40
N LYS A 133 -7.63 -8.49 12.65
CA LYS A 133 -6.48 -7.65 13.00
C LYS A 133 -5.14 -8.19 12.51
N ASN A 134 -4.98 -9.51 12.43
CA ASN A 134 -3.74 -10.15 11.98
C ASN A 134 -3.54 -10.09 10.45
N ARG A 135 -4.52 -9.61 9.68
CA ARG A 135 -4.44 -9.37 8.24
C ARG A 135 -4.29 -7.88 7.89
N PHE A 136 -4.09 -7.02 8.90
CA PHE A 136 -3.83 -5.60 8.72
C PHE A 136 -2.41 -5.30 9.16
N HIS A 137 -1.58 -4.84 8.23
CA HIS A 137 -0.17 -4.57 8.41
C HIS A 137 0.05 -3.10 8.10
N ASP A 138 0.47 -2.33 9.09
CA ASP A 138 0.81 -0.92 8.89
C ASP A 138 2.27 -0.65 9.26
N GLU A 139 2.89 0.20 8.46
CA GLU A 139 4.17 0.80 8.77
C GLU A 139 3.99 2.32 8.84
N ALA A 140 4.12 2.88 10.04
CA ALA A 140 4.00 4.31 10.26
C ALA A 140 5.34 4.99 9.99
N PHE A 141 5.41 5.80 8.92
CA PHE A 141 6.43 6.85 8.84
C PHE A 141 6.05 7.96 9.82
N ALA A 142 6.53 7.84 11.06
CA ALA A 142 6.57 8.98 11.96
C ALA A 142 7.63 9.96 11.42
N PHE A 143 7.18 11.05 10.78
CA PHE A 143 8.01 12.24 10.69
C PHE A 143 8.28 12.69 12.13
N HIS A 144 9.51 12.48 12.60
CA HIS A 144 9.99 13.22 13.75
C HIS A 144 10.18 14.65 13.25
N SER A 145 9.15 15.48 13.44
CA SER A 145 9.34 16.92 13.45
C SER A 145 9.88 17.25 14.83
N ASP A 146 11.19 17.44 14.93
CA ASP A 146 11.77 18.26 16.00
C ASP A 146 11.35 19.73 15.81
#